data_AF-A0A478FTN7-F1
#
_entry.id   AF-A0A478FTN7-F1
#
_cell.length_a   1.000
_cell.length_b   1.000
_cell.length_c   1.000
_cell.angle_alpha   90.00
_cell.angle_beta   90.00
_cell.angle_gamma   90.00
#
_symmetry.space_group_name_H-M   'P 1'
#
loop_
_entity.id
_entity.type
_entity.pdbx_description
1 polymer ?
#
loop_
_entity_poly.entity_id
_entity_poly.type
_entity_poly.pdbx_seq_one_letter_code
_entity_poly.pdbx_strand_id
1 'polypeptide(L)'
;MKTSNIIINAVSLFVGSSAITYVSTGESLDWTAVRVWDQFHKELNPIENLETDEENWKLWAKKWATLVHNEETSSTAADKKLQTDYWKNKVIGQSSKDALKKSNKSDETGKKNWAKETSQRGELLNLVRRLQDECKWAYGRYINRAINWDRSWFKSLSRRATGEEKKDDDAENYKYWSDVYIGCSPKESNKTLPVGWLSQENLYLYKQYYDPTKN
;
A
#
# COMPACT_ATOMS: atom_id res chain seq x y z
N MET A 1 2.27 21.81 -30.80
CA MET A 1 3.43 21.88 -29.88
C MET A 1 3.69 20.50 -29.34
N LYS A 2 4.90 19.97 -29.56
CA LYS A 2 5.34 18.64 -29.14
C LYS A 2 5.96 18.74 -27.74
N THR A 3 5.27 18.23 -26.72
CA THR A 3 5.74 18.18 -25.32
C THR A 3 5.53 16.78 -24.74
N SER A 4 5.98 15.74 -25.45
CA SER A 4 5.81 14.33 -25.00
C SER A 4 7.08 13.53 -24.77
N ASN A 5 8.28 14.07 -25.04
CA ASN A 5 9.53 13.29 -24.88
C ASN A 5 10.49 13.79 -23.79
N ILE A 6 10.23 14.93 -23.15
CA ILE A 6 11.17 15.48 -22.15
C ILE A 6 10.85 14.99 -20.73
N ILE A 7 9.58 14.73 -20.40
CA ILE A 7 9.21 14.30 -19.03
C ILE A 7 9.60 12.83 -18.77
N ILE A 8 9.57 11.96 -19.78
CA ILE A 8 9.88 10.53 -19.61
C ILE A 8 11.41 10.28 -19.57
N ASN A 9 12.21 11.11 -20.25
CA ASN A 9 13.67 11.06 -20.08
C ASN A 9 14.13 11.55 -18.69
N ALA A 10 13.32 12.36 -17.99
CA ALA A 10 13.60 12.70 -16.60
C ALA A 10 13.34 11.49 -15.69
N VAL A 11 12.34 10.65 -15.97
CA VAL A 11 12.06 9.44 -15.19
C VAL A 11 13.21 8.43 -15.30
N SER A 12 13.82 8.26 -16.48
CA SER A 12 15.01 7.40 -16.63
C SER A 12 16.27 7.95 -15.95
N LEU A 13 16.45 9.28 -15.90
CA LEU A 13 17.56 9.93 -15.18
C LEU A 13 17.38 9.93 -13.64
N PHE A 14 16.15 9.98 -13.12
CA PHE A 14 15.87 9.88 -11.68
C PHE A 14 15.97 8.45 -11.14
N VAL A 15 15.68 7.44 -11.97
CA VAL A 15 15.94 6.03 -11.65
C VAL A 15 17.45 5.75 -11.57
N GLY A 16 18.26 6.41 -12.41
CA GLY A 16 19.72 6.24 -12.41
C GLY A 16 20.43 6.75 -11.14
N SER A 17 19.86 7.70 -10.41
CA SER A 17 20.47 8.29 -9.21
C SER A 17 19.99 7.66 -7.90
N SER A 18 18.80 7.03 -7.89
CA SER A 18 18.28 6.29 -6.74
C SER A 18 18.81 4.86 -6.65
N ALA A 19 19.35 4.31 -7.76
CA ALA A 19 19.99 3.00 -7.80
C ALA A 19 21.34 2.93 -7.03
N ILE A 20 22.01 4.06 -6.79
CA ILE A 20 23.38 4.05 -6.23
C ILE A 20 23.39 3.87 -4.69
N THR A 21 22.29 4.14 -3.99
CA THR A 21 22.30 4.12 -2.50
C THR A 21 21.95 2.76 -1.88
N TYR A 22 21.43 1.79 -2.65
CA TYR A 22 20.93 0.51 -2.10
C TYR A 22 21.83 -0.72 -2.34
N VAL A 23 23.06 -0.51 -2.82
CA VAL A 23 24.06 -1.57 -3.06
C VAL A 23 24.52 -2.25 -1.75
N SER A 24 24.14 -1.76 -0.57
CA SER A 24 24.57 -2.28 0.74
C SER A 24 23.61 -3.27 1.42
N THR A 25 22.48 -3.66 0.81
CA THR A 25 21.51 -4.61 1.42
C THR A 25 21.24 -5.84 0.56
N GLY A 26 22.28 -6.64 0.31
CA GLY A 26 22.24 -8.11 0.41
C GLY A 26 21.20 -8.97 -0.33
N GLU A 27 20.33 -8.45 -1.21
CA GLU A 27 19.46 -9.26 -2.08
C GLU A 27 19.91 -9.11 -3.54
N SER A 28 20.37 -10.22 -4.12
CA SER A 28 21.09 -10.27 -5.39
C SER A 28 20.21 -10.00 -6.62
N LEU A 29 20.76 -9.21 -7.56
CA LEU A 29 20.83 -9.46 -9.01
C LEU A 29 19.53 -9.38 -9.85
N ASP A 30 18.94 -8.20 -9.93
CA ASP A 30 18.50 -7.63 -11.22
C ASP A 30 18.80 -6.13 -11.14
N TRP A 31 19.77 -5.63 -11.90
CA TRP A 31 20.20 -4.22 -11.83
C TRP A 31 19.12 -3.25 -12.30
N THR A 32 18.07 -3.79 -12.90
CA THR A 32 16.90 -3.06 -13.37
C THR A 32 15.74 -3.15 -12.39
N ALA A 33 15.73 -4.08 -11.42
CA ALA A 33 14.56 -4.35 -10.59
C ALA A 33 14.22 -3.19 -9.64
N VAL A 34 13.02 -2.62 -9.81
CA VAL A 34 12.48 -1.52 -9.00
C VAL A 34 11.36 -2.08 -8.12
N ARG A 35 11.40 -1.81 -6.81
CA ARG A 35 10.30 -2.15 -5.90
C ARG A 35 9.26 -1.03 -5.82
N VAL A 36 8.08 -1.35 -5.31
CA VAL A 36 7.03 -0.37 -5.01
C VAL A 36 7.57 0.76 -4.14
N TRP A 37 8.32 0.43 -3.08
CA TRP A 37 8.92 1.44 -2.22
C TRP A 37 9.87 2.37 -2.98
N ASP A 38 10.77 1.81 -3.79
CA ASP A 38 11.81 2.59 -4.47
C ASP A 38 11.18 3.65 -5.38
N GLN A 39 10.07 3.31 -6.06
CA GLN A 39 9.33 4.23 -6.93
C GLN A 39 8.39 5.19 -6.17
N PHE A 40 7.72 4.73 -5.11
CA PHE A 40 6.59 5.43 -4.50
C PHE A 40 6.79 5.86 -3.04
N HIS A 41 7.99 5.75 -2.46
CA HIS A 41 8.24 6.07 -1.05
C HIS A 41 7.70 7.45 -0.61
N LYS A 42 7.71 8.46 -1.49
CA LYS A 42 7.20 9.81 -1.19
C LYS A 42 5.68 9.87 -1.03
N GLU A 43 4.97 8.90 -1.57
CA GLU A 43 3.50 8.78 -1.52
C GLU A 43 3.04 7.76 -0.46
N LEU A 44 3.98 7.17 0.30
CA LEU A 44 3.74 6.05 1.21
C LEU A 44 4.25 6.39 2.62
N ASN A 45 3.56 5.88 3.65
CA ASN A 45 4.00 6.05 5.04
C ASN A 45 5.28 5.24 5.30
N PRO A 46 6.23 5.76 6.09
CA PRO A 46 7.45 5.06 6.46
C PRO A 46 7.15 3.82 7.33
N ILE A 47 8.03 2.82 7.23
CA ILE A 47 7.98 1.60 8.05
C ILE A 47 9.09 1.69 9.10
N GLU A 48 8.73 2.23 10.26
CA GLU A 48 9.65 2.40 11.41
C GLU A 48 9.12 1.67 12.65
N ASN A 49 9.89 1.70 13.74
CA ASN A 49 9.56 0.97 14.97
C ASN A 49 8.31 1.56 15.66
N LEU A 50 7.28 0.75 15.91
CA LEU A 50 6.03 1.19 16.56
C LEU A 50 6.10 1.24 18.09
N GLU A 51 7.10 0.61 18.71
CA GLU A 51 7.21 0.50 20.16
C GLU A 51 7.95 1.70 20.76
N THR A 52 9.03 2.12 20.09
CA THR A 52 9.97 3.13 20.60
C THR A 52 9.86 4.49 19.93
N ASP A 53 9.33 4.56 18.71
CA ASP A 53 9.14 5.83 18.00
C ASP A 53 7.71 6.34 18.17
N GLU A 54 7.57 7.42 18.94
CA GLU A 54 6.27 8.02 19.28
C GLU A 54 5.58 8.65 18.08
N GLU A 55 6.31 9.28 17.16
CA GLU A 55 5.71 9.95 16.00
C GLU A 55 5.24 8.93 14.98
N ASN A 56 6.04 7.89 14.75
CA ASN A 56 5.66 6.77 13.90
C ASN A 56 4.48 5.99 14.51
N TRP A 57 4.44 5.80 15.84
CA TRP A 57 3.26 5.26 16.52
C TRP A 57 2.00 6.08 16.21
N LYS A 58 2.04 7.39 16.45
CA LYS A 58 0.89 8.28 16.22
C LYS A 58 0.44 8.25 14.76
N LEU A 59 1.38 8.21 13.81
CA LEU A 59 1.09 8.11 12.39
C LEU A 59 0.28 6.85 12.07
N TRP A 60 0.78 5.68 12.45
CA TRP A 60 0.16 4.41 12.13
C TRP A 60 -1.10 4.13 12.94
N ALA A 61 -1.16 4.56 14.21
CA ALA A 61 -2.36 4.43 15.03
C ALA A 61 -3.50 5.31 14.51
N LYS A 62 -3.19 6.55 14.10
CA LYS A 62 -4.15 7.41 13.39
C LYS A 62 -4.64 6.73 12.12
N LYS A 63 -3.71 6.20 11.31
CA LYS A 63 -4.03 5.55 10.04
C LYS A 63 -4.96 4.35 10.23
N TRP A 64 -4.62 3.48 11.17
CA TRP A 64 -5.46 2.36 11.58
C TRP A 64 -6.86 2.84 11.97
N ALA A 65 -6.98 3.79 12.89
CA ALA A 65 -8.27 4.28 13.36
C ALA A 65 -9.13 4.89 12.23
N THR A 66 -8.52 5.63 11.30
CA THR A 66 -9.20 6.14 10.10
C THR A 66 -9.80 4.98 9.29
N LEU A 67 -9.00 3.96 8.99
CA LEU A 67 -9.44 2.83 8.16
C LEU A 67 -10.58 2.06 8.81
N VAL A 68 -10.45 1.74 10.11
CA VAL A 68 -11.52 1.02 10.82
C VAL A 68 -12.80 1.86 10.85
N HIS A 69 -12.70 3.16 11.13
CA HIS A 69 -13.87 4.05 11.12
C HIS A 69 -14.57 4.09 9.75
N ASN A 70 -13.80 4.27 8.67
CA ASN A 70 -14.34 4.34 7.31
C ASN A 70 -15.10 3.07 6.90
N GLU A 71 -14.65 1.91 7.37
CA GLU A 71 -15.32 0.62 7.14
C GLU A 71 -16.61 0.45 7.96
N GLU A 72 -16.71 1.07 9.14
CA GLU A 72 -17.93 1.02 9.96
C GLU A 72 -19.01 2.00 9.46
N THR A 73 -18.61 3.08 8.78
CA THR A 73 -19.51 4.18 8.44
C THR A 73 -20.08 4.04 7.03
N SER A 74 -21.41 3.97 6.94
CA SER A 74 -22.12 3.87 5.66
C SER A 74 -21.97 5.11 4.77
N SER A 75 -21.85 6.31 5.36
CA SER A 75 -21.73 7.60 4.65
C SER A 75 -20.34 7.91 4.08
N THR A 76 -19.34 7.08 4.34
CA THR A 76 -17.98 7.30 3.81
C THR A 76 -17.94 7.10 2.30
N ALA A 77 -17.29 8.03 1.60
CA ALA A 77 -17.13 7.99 0.15
C ALA A 77 -16.39 6.72 -0.31
N ALA A 78 -16.77 6.20 -1.47
CA ALA A 78 -16.28 4.92 -1.98
C ALA A 78 -14.76 4.90 -2.21
N ASP A 79 -14.16 6.07 -2.50
CA ASP A 79 -12.72 6.23 -2.70
C ASP A 79 -11.89 6.13 -1.41
N LYS A 80 -12.54 6.11 -0.25
CA LYS A 80 -11.91 5.97 1.08
C LYS A 80 -12.20 4.62 1.75
N LYS A 81 -13.02 3.77 1.10
CA LYS A 81 -13.38 2.45 1.61
C LYS A 81 -12.50 1.38 1.00
N LEU A 82 -12.19 0.37 1.81
CA LEU A 82 -11.54 -0.84 1.35
C LEU A 82 -12.50 -1.60 0.44
N GLN A 83 -11.96 -2.18 -0.62
CA GLN A 83 -12.71 -2.88 -1.65
C GLN A 83 -12.66 -4.38 -1.39
N THR A 84 -11.49 -4.92 -1.07
CA THR A 84 -11.23 -6.35 -0.96
C THR A 84 -11.59 -6.93 0.41
N ASP A 85 -12.12 -8.15 0.39
CA ASP A 85 -12.42 -8.91 1.61
C ASP A 85 -11.16 -9.25 2.41
N TYR A 86 -10.02 -9.42 1.73
CA TYR A 86 -8.74 -9.65 2.39
C TYR A 86 -8.40 -8.50 3.35
N TRP A 87 -8.41 -7.25 2.88
CA TRP A 87 -8.11 -6.10 3.73
C TRP A 87 -9.13 -5.93 4.85
N LYS A 88 -10.42 -6.11 4.54
CA LYS A 88 -11.52 -6.03 5.52
C LYS A 88 -11.40 -7.06 6.63
N ASN A 89 -11.04 -8.30 6.29
CA ASN A 89 -11.13 -9.43 7.21
C ASN A 89 -9.78 -9.82 7.84
N LYS A 90 -8.67 -9.70 7.10
CA LYS A 90 -7.34 -10.14 7.55
C LYS A 90 -6.50 -9.01 8.09
N VAL A 91 -6.46 -7.86 7.40
CA VAL A 91 -5.64 -6.72 7.80
C VAL A 91 -6.33 -5.93 8.92
N ILE A 92 -7.57 -5.49 8.67
CA ILE A 92 -8.39 -4.80 9.68
C ILE A 92 -9.04 -5.82 10.62
N GLY A 93 -9.93 -6.66 10.09
CA GLY A 93 -10.59 -7.73 10.83
C GLY A 93 -11.53 -7.23 11.94
N GLN A 94 -12.21 -8.19 12.58
CA GLN A 94 -13.21 -7.89 13.62
C GLN A 94 -12.56 -7.33 14.90
N SER A 95 -11.39 -7.85 15.30
CA SER A 95 -10.69 -7.38 16.50
C SER A 95 -10.35 -5.89 16.45
N SER A 96 -10.05 -5.33 15.27
CA SER A 96 -9.83 -3.89 15.12
C SER A 96 -11.11 -3.08 15.32
N LYS A 97 -12.23 -3.56 14.78
CA LYS A 97 -13.55 -2.93 14.97
C LYS A 97 -13.95 -2.94 16.44
N ASP A 98 -13.77 -4.07 17.12
CA ASP A 98 -14.08 -4.21 18.54
C ASP A 98 -13.20 -3.30 19.40
N ALA A 99 -11.90 -3.23 19.12
CA ALA A 99 -10.97 -2.33 19.81
C ALA A 99 -11.38 -0.86 19.62
N LEU A 100 -11.72 -0.44 18.40
CA LEU A 100 -12.14 0.93 18.12
C LEU A 100 -13.46 1.30 18.82
N LYS A 101 -14.39 0.34 18.96
CA LYS A 101 -15.65 0.55 19.71
C LYS A 101 -15.42 0.81 21.19
N LYS A 102 -14.41 0.20 21.81
CA LYS A 102 -14.05 0.44 23.22
C LYS A 102 -13.63 1.87 23.51
N SER A 103 -13.24 2.65 22.49
CA SER A 103 -12.91 4.07 22.65
C SER A 103 -14.10 4.90 23.19
N ASN A 104 -15.34 4.43 23.03
CA ASN A 104 -16.57 5.16 23.33
C ASN A 104 -16.66 6.54 22.64
N LYS A 105 -15.90 6.74 21.55
CA LYS A 105 -15.94 7.96 20.74
C LYS A 105 -16.91 7.78 19.57
N SER A 106 -17.79 8.76 19.37
CA SER A 106 -18.83 8.73 18.33
C SER A 106 -18.35 9.23 16.97
N ASP A 107 -17.32 10.07 16.95
CA ASP A 107 -16.82 10.73 15.74
C ASP A 107 -15.43 10.22 15.32
N GLU A 108 -15.09 10.45 14.05
CA GLU A 108 -13.82 10.04 13.46
C GLU A 108 -12.63 10.70 14.19
N THR A 109 -12.74 12.01 14.47
CA THR A 109 -11.67 12.78 15.11
C THR A 109 -11.39 12.28 16.52
N GLY A 110 -12.42 12.03 17.32
CA GLY A 110 -12.28 11.45 18.66
C GLY A 110 -11.61 10.08 18.62
N LYS A 111 -12.05 9.21 17.70
CA LYS A 111 -11.47 7.87 17.47
C LYS A 111 -9.98 7.94 17.08
N LYS A 112 -9.60 8.85 16.17
CA LYS A 112 -8.19 9.07 15.78
C LYS A 112 -7.34 9.59 16.94
N ASN A 113 -7.87 10.52 17.73
CA ASN A 113 -7.14 11.09 18.86
C ASN A 113 -6.90 10.05 19.96
N TRP A 114 -7.93 9.27 20.28
CA TRP A 114 -7.82 8.15 21.23
C TRP A 114 -6.76 7.14 20.81
N ALA A 115 -6.76 6.68 19.56
CA ALA A 115 -5.82 5.66 19.10
C ALA A 115 -4.34 6.09 19.20
N LYS A 116 -4.07 7.40 19.09
CA LYS A 116 -2.71 7.97 19.19
C LYS A 116 -2.18 8.00 20.62
N GLU A 117 -3.04 7.94 21.63
CA GLU A 117 -2.62 8.05 23.03
C GLU A 117 -1.65 6.90 23.38
N THR A 118 -0.51 7.23 23.98
CA THR A 118 0.54 6.25 24.34
C THR A 118 0.00 5.17 25.29
N SER A 119 -0.97 5.51 26.14
CA SER A 119 -1.68 4.56 27.02
C SER A 119 -2.39 3.43 26.27
N GLN A 120 -2.83 3.68 25.04
CA GLN A 120 -3.52 2.68 24.20
C GLN A 120 -2.55 1.78 23.43
N ARG A 121 -1.25 2.11 23.39
CA ARG A 121 -0.25 1.37 22.60
C ARG A 121 -0.23 -0.11 22.95
N GLY A 122 -0.26 -0.46 24.24
CA GLY A 122 -0.22 -1.86 24.67
C GLY A 122 -1.35 -2.71 24.10
N GLU A 123 -2.58 -2.17 24.03
CA GLU A 123 -3.74 -2.88 23.47
C GLU A 123 -3.72 -2.90 21.94
N LEU A 124 -3.33 -1.79 21.31
CA LEU A 124 -3.47 -1.58 19.87
C LEU A 124 -2.25 -2.06 19.06
N LEU A 125 -1.09 -2.26 19.68
CA LEU A 125 0.19 -2.52 19.00
C LEU A 125 0.10 -3.64 17.95
N ASN A 126 -0.48 -4.78 18.29
CA ASN A 126 -0.57 -5.91 17.36
C ASN A 126 -1.50 -5.64 16.17
N LEU A 127 -2.53 -4.82 16.36
CA LEU A 127 -3.47 -4.44 15.30
C LEU A 127 -2.81 -3.44 14.34
N VAL A 128 -2.17 -2.42 14.90
CA VAL A 128 -1.42 -1.41 14.13
C VAL A 128 -0.22 -2.04 13.41
N ARG A 129 0.49 -2.97 14.06
CA ARG A 129 1.59 -3.74 13.46
C ARG A 129 1.12 -4.57 12.28
N ARG A 130 -0.05 -5.21 12.37
CA ARG A 130 -0.59 -6.00 11.26
C ARG A 130 -0.81 -5.13 10.01
N LEU A 131 -1.33 -3.92 10.18
CA LEU A 131 -1.46 -2.95 9.11
C LEU A 131 -0.07 -2.57 8.53
N GLN A 132 0.89 -2.24 9.39
CA GLN A 132 2.24 -1.87 8.96
C GLN A 132 2.95 -3.04 8.23
N ASP A 133 2.78 -4.28 8.69
CA ASP A 133 3.33 -5.48 8.06
C ASP A 133 2.76 -5.73 6.66
N GLU A 134 1.47 -5.48 6.46
CA GLU A 134 0.85 -5.57 5.13
C GLU A 134 1.45 -4.54 4.17
N CYS A 135 1.62 -3.30 4.64
CA CYS A 135 2.30 -2.26 3.87
C CYS A 135 3.74 -2.63 3.57
N LYS A 136 4.51 -3.11 4.56
CA LYS A 136 5.88 -3.58 4.39
C LYS A 136 5.97 -4.70 3.35
N TRP A 137 5.01 -5.62 3.35
CA TRP A 137 4.94 -6.68 2.35
C TRP A 137 4.71 -6.11 0.95
N ALA A 138 3.75 -5.19 0.79
CA ALA A 138 3.45 -4.54 -0.49
C ALA A 138 4.63 -3.72 -1.01
N TYR A 139 5.38 -3.07 -0.13
CA TYR A 139 6.54 -2.25 -0.46
C TYR A 139 7.68 -3.05 -1.10
N GLY A 140 7.79 -4.34 -0.76
CA GLY A 140 8.79 -5.26 -1.31
C GLY A 140 8.46 -5.87 -2.67
N ARG A 141 7.30 -5.53 -3.27
CA ARG A 141 6.88 -6.04 -4.58
C ARG A 141 7.61 -5.33 -5.71
N TYR A 142 7.89 -6.04 -6.81
CA TYR A 142 8.65 -5.50 -7.93
C TYR A 142 7.75 -5.06 -9.08
N ILE A 143 8.00 -3.85 -9.58
CA ILE A 143 7.18 -3.20 -10.62
C ILE A 143 7.48 -3.78 -12.00
N ASN A 144 8.75 -4.02 -12.28
CA ASN A 144 9.27 -4.19 -13.64
C ASN A 144 9.75 -5.62 -13.93
N ARG A 145 9.44 -6.58 -13.06
CA ARG A 145 9.74 -7.99 -13.34
C ARG A 145 8.66 -8.60 -14.22
N ALA A 146 9.07 -9.52 -15.08
CA ALA A 146 8.22 -10.20 -16.05
C ALA A 146 6.91 -10.68 -15.41
N ILE A 147 5.83 -10.66 -16.20
CA ILE A 147 4.49 -11.04 -15.73
C ILE A 147 4.53 -12.41 -15.06
N ASN A 148 5.36 -13.36 -15.51
CA ASN A 148 5.40 -14.70 -14.94
C ASN A 148 6.05 -14.83 -13.55
N TRP A 149 6.67 -13.77 -13.03
CA TRP A 149 7.46 -13.81 -11.81
C TRP A 149 6.63 -13.64 -10.53
N ASP A 150 6.97 -14.40 -9.48
CA ASP A 150 6.20 -14.55 -8.24
C ASP A 150 6.06 -13.25 -7.45
N ARG A 151 7.07 -12.37 -7.48
CA ARG A 151 7.00 -11.04 -6.87
C ARG A 151 6.64 -9.86 -7.78
N SER A 152 6.18 -10.13 -9.00
CA SER A 152 5.78 -9.09 -9.96
C SER A 152 4.50 -8.36 -9.50
N TRP A 153 4.39 -7.08 -9.84
CA TRP A 153 3.19 -6.28 -9.62
C TRP A 153 2.01 -6.80 -10.46
N PHE A 154 2.25 -7.23 -11.72
CA PHE A 154 1.23 -7.80 -12.61
C PHE A 154 0.74 -9.17 -12.16
N LYS A 155 1.63 -9.96 -11.57
CA LYS A 155 1.29 -11.18 -10.85
C LYS A 155 1.28 -10.94 -9.36
N SER A 156 0.37 -10.11 -8.88
CA SER A 156 0.02 -10.12 -7.45
C SER A 156 -0.75 -11.39 -7.04
N LEU A 157 -0.41 -12.53 -7.65
CA LEU A 157 -0.62 -13.94 -7.28
C LEU A 157 -0.07 -14.32 -5.88
N SER A 158 0.19 -13.32 -5.06
CA SER A 158 0.90 -13.38 -3.80
C SER A 158 0.37 -12.36 -2.80
N ARG A 159 -0.79 -11.69 -3.05
CA ARG A 159 -1.61 -11.13 -1.95
C ARG A 159 -1.49 -12.11 -0.81
N ARG A 160 -0.96 -11.69 0.34
CA ARG A 160 -0.50 -12.62 1.39
C ARG A 160 -1.61 -13.66 1.64
N ALA A 161 -1.38 -14.88 1.17
CA ALA A 161 -2.47 -15.80 0.85
C ALA A 161 -3.25 -16.21 2.10
N THR A 162 -4.59 -16.23 2.03
CA THR A 162 -5.41 -17.12 2.86
C THR A 162 -6.72 -17.51 2.14
N GLY A 163 -6.82 -18.75 1.68
CA GLY A 163 -8.11 -19.44 1.45
C GLY A 163 -8.68 -19.41 0.03
N GLU A 164 -8.74 -20.62 -0.55
CA GLU A 164 -9.53 -21.20 -1.66
C GLU A 164 -10.08 -20.35 -2.83
N GLU A 165 -9.88 -20.90 -4.04
CA GLU A 165 -10.25 -20.43 -5.38
C GLU A 165 -9.45 -19.24 -5.95
N LYS A 166 -8.27 -19.57 -6.48
CA LYS A 166 -7.42 -18.66 -7.27
C LYS A 166 -8.13 -18.25 -8.56
N LYS A 167 -8.73 -17.05 -8.57
CA LYS A 167 -8.90 -16.27 -9.81
C LYS A 167 -7.86 -15.15 -9.82
N ASP A 168 -6.85 -15.34 -10.65
CA ASP A 168 -5.88 -14.31 -11.02
C ASP A 168 -6.49 -13.37 -12.06
N ASP A 169 -7.58 -12.70 -11.67
CA ASP A 169 -8.12 -11.66 -12.54
C ASP A 169 -7.49 -10.30 -12.20
N ASP A 170 -7.20 -9.54 -13.26
CA ASP A 170 -6.59 -8.23 -13.18
C ASP A 170 -7.45 -7.25 -12.35
N ALA A 171 -8.77 -7.42 -12.37
CA ALA A 171 -9.72 -6.52 -11.71
C ALA A 171 -9.57 -6.58 -10.17
N GLU A 172 -9.51 -7.77 -9.60
CA GLU A 172 -9.29 -7.98 -8.17
C GLU A 172 -7.89 -7.53 -7.75
N ASN A 173 -6.89 -7.61 -8.64
CA ASN A 173 -5.55 -7.07 -8.38
C ASN A 173 -5.58 -5.54 -8.26
N TYR A 174 -6.30 -4.85 -9.15
CA TYR A 174 -6.47 -3.39 -9.04
C TYR A 174 -7.15 -2.98 -7.75
N LYS A 175 -8.19 -3.73 -7.32
CA LYS A 175 -8.87 -3.47 -6.04
C LYS A 175 -7.93 -3.63 -4.85
N TYR A 176 -7.13 -4.70 -4.82
CA TYR A 176 -6.15 -4.92 -3.76
C TYR A 176 -5.10 -3.80 -3.69
N TRP A 177 -4.54 -3.38 -4.84
CA TRP A 177 -3.54 -2.31 -4.86
C TRP A 177 -4.12 -0.92 -4.58
N SER A 178 -5.40 -0.72 -4.88
CA SER A 178 -6.17 0.42 -4.39
C SER A 178 -6.24 0.40 -2.85
N ASP A 179 -6.58 -0.74 -2.25
CA ASP A 179 -6.63 -0.89 -0.79
C ASP A 179 -5.27 -0.67 -0.13
N VAL A 180 -4.18 -1.20 -0.73
CA VAL A 180 -2.80 -0.90 -0.31
C VAL A 180 -2.56 0.60 -0.29
N TYR A 181 -2.94 1.32 -1.35
CA TYR A 181 -2.74 2.77 -1.39
C TYR A 181 -3.58 3.49 -0.33
N ILE A 182 -4.86 3.11 -0.17
CA ILE A 182 -5.72 3.64 0.88
C ILE A 182 -5.13 3.34 2.26
N GLY A 183 -4.56 2.15 2.49
CA GLY A 183 -4.04 1.69 3.77
C GLY A 183 -2.64 2.22 4.12
N CYS A 184 -1.81 2.47 3.13
CA CYS A 184 -0.39 2.76 3.30
C CYS A 184 0.01 4.20 2.96
N SER A 185 -0.83 4.96 2.22
CA SER A 185 -0.54 6.36 1.90
C SER A 185 -1.04 7.33 2.98
N PRO A 186 -0.48 8.56 3.07
CA PRO A 186 -1.03 9.61 3.91
C PRO A 186 -2.36 10.19 3.36
N LYS A 187 -2.68 9.99 2.08
CA LYS A 187 -3.84 10.62 1.40
C LYS A 187 -5.19 10.00 1.76
N GLU A 188 -5.22 8.82 2.40
CA GLU A 188 -6.44 8.15 2.91
C GLU A 188 -7.58 7.98 1.85
N SER A 189 -7.26 8.07 0.55
CA SER A 189 -8.19 8.02 -0.57
C SER A 189 -7.47 7.53 -1.83
N ASN A 190 -8.17 6.78 -2.68
CA ASN A 190 -7.70 6.34 -4.00
C ASN A 190 -8.18 7.25 -5.15
N LYS A 191 -8.82 8.39 -4.88
CA LYS A 191 -9.38 9.28 -5.92
C LYS A 191 -8.33 9.77 -6.92
N THR A 192 -7.09 9.94 -6.46
CA THR A 192 -5.96 10.28 -7.33
C THR A 192 -4.75 9.44 -6.91
N LEU A 193 -4.57 8.35 -7.64
CA LEU A 193 -3.40 7.48 -7.55
C LEU A 193 -2.21 8.15 -8.24
N PRO A 194 -0.97 7.93 -7.76
CA PRO A 194 0.21 8.45 -8.45
C PRO A 194 0.35 7.78 -9.82
N VAL A 195 0.96 8.50 -10.77
CA VAL A 195 1.21 7.99 -12.11
C VAL A 195 2.07 6.73 -12.01
N GLY A 196 1.64 5.66 -12.70
CA GLY A 196 2.32 4.38 -12.63
C GLY A 196 2.09 3.62 -11.31
N TRP A 197 1.05 3.97 -10.53
CA TRP A 197 0.46 3.02 -9.58
C TRP A 197 -0.41 2.01 -10.34
N LEU A 198 -0.44 0.75 -9.89
CA LEU A 198 -1.25 -0.26 -10.57
C LEU A 198 -2.74 0.04 -10.42
N SER A 199 -3.32 0.42 -11.55
CA SER A 199 -4.74 0.66 -11.74
C SER A 199 -5.13 0.22 -13.15
N GLN A 200 -6.42 0.09 -13.40
CA GLN A 200 -6.93 -0.19 -14.73
C GLN A 200 -6.48 0.87 -15.75
N GLU A 201 -6.41 2.14 -15.33
CA GLU A 201 -6.02 3.27 -16.18
C GLU A 201 -4.54 3.23 -16.56
N ASN A 202 -3.67 2.78 -15.67
CA ASN A 202 -2.22 2.75 -15.91
C ASN A 202 -1.73 1.45 -16.54
N LEU A 203 -2.59 0.45 -16.74
CA LEU A 203 -2.21 -0.87 -17.27
C LEU A 203 -1.41 -0.79 -18.58
N TYR A 204 -1.77 0.14 -19.47
CA TYR A 204 -1.10 0.32 -20.75
C TYR A 204 0.38 0.70 -20.59
N LEU A 205 0.73 1.48 -19.55
CA LEU A 205 2.10 1.94 -19.29
C LEU A 205 3.05 0.77 -19.03
N TYR A 206 2.54 -0.37 -18.59
CA TYR A 206 3.37 -1.52 -18.29
C TYR A 206 3.28 -2.60 -19.35
N LYS A 207 2.11 -2.84 -19.94
CA LYS A 207 1.99 -3.78 -21.07
C LYS A 207 2.92 -3.38 -22.23
N GLN A 208 3.22 -2.10 -22.42
CA GLN A 208 4.15 -1.63 -23.45
C GLN A 208 5.61 -2.08 -23.26
N TYR A 209 6.05 -2.33 -22.02
CA TYR A 209 7.45 -2.69 -21.72
C TYR A 209 7.64 -4.17 -21.39
N TYR A 210 6.55 -4.91 -21.11
CA TYR A 210 6.61 -6.29 -20.62
C TYR A 210 5.78 -7.29 -21.42
N ASP A 211 5.26 -6.92 -22.60
CA ASP A 211 4.60 -7.85 -23.52
C ASP A 211 5.64 -8.57 -24.39
N PRO A 212 5.93 -9.87 -24.14
CA PRO A 212 6.92 -10.62 -24.91
C PRO A 212 6.48 -10.88 -26.36
N THR A 213 5.23 -10.58 -26.74
CA THR A 213 4.77 -10.70 -28.13
C THR A 213 5.13 -9.49 -28.99
N LYS A 214 5.69 -8.44 -28.38
CA LYS A 214 6.11 -7.20 -29.06
C LYS A 214 7.63 -6.99 -29.13
N ASN A 215 8.43 -7.96 -28.69
CA ASN A 215 9.88 -8.01 -28.87
C ASN A 215 10.27 -9.20 -29.73
#